data_AF-T0YJV3-F1
#
_entry.id   AF-T0YJV3-F1
#
_cell.length_a   1.000
_cell.length_b   1.000
_cell.length_c   1.000
_cell.angle_alpha   90.00
_cell.angle_beta   90.00
_cell.angle_gamma   90.00
#
_symmetry.space_group_name_H-M   'P 1'
#
loop_
_entity.id
_entity.type
_entity.pdbx_description
1 polymer ?
#
loop_
_entity_poly.entity_id
_entity_poly.type
_entity_poly.pdbx_seq_one_letter_code
_entity_poly.pdbx_strand_id
1 'polypeptide(L)'
;MIPQDLAPAILEGDVIDLLRGLPGDSIHCVVTSPPYWGLRDYGLRPVRWGGKARCEHDWEPTRPPRHREAQGAIGEASRGSAAVDYDASGRGSTCRRCGGWLGQL
;
A
#
# COMPACT_ATOMS: atom_id res chain seq x y z
N MET A 1 -2.61 16.66 -32.39
CA MET A 1 -2.63 18.04 -31.85
C MET A 1 -3.61 18.04 -30.69
N ILE A 2 -3.19 18.44 -29.49
CA ILE A 2 -4.07 18.48 -28.32
C ILE A 2 -4.92 19.77 -28.41
N PRO A 3 -6.26 19.71 -28.31
CA PRO A 3 -7.11 20.90 -28.31
C PRO A 3 -6.70 21.88 -27.20
N GLN A 4 -6.66 23.18 -27.51
CA GLN A 4 -6.21 24.22 -26.58
C GLN A 4 -7.35 24.85 -25.76
N ASP A 5 -8.60 24.52 -26.11
CA ASP A 5 -9.84 25.03 -25.53
C ASP A 5 -10.52 24.06 -24.56
N LEU A 6 -9.89 22.92 -24.26
CA LEU A 6 -10.40 21.98 -23.27
C LEU A 6 -10.23 22.55 -21.86
N ALA A 7 -11.33 22.78 -21.15
CA ALA A 7 -11.31 23.16 -19.74
C ALA A 7 -11.38 21.89 -18.86
N PRO A 8 -10.29 21.48 -18.18
CA PRO A 8 -10.32 20.31 -17.31
C PRO A 8 -11.09 20.63 -16.02
N ALA A 9 -11.83 19.64 -15.51
CA ALA A 9 -12.37 19.69 -14.15
C ALA A 9 -11.29 19.22 -13.16
N ILE A 10 -11.02 20.02 -12.13
CA ILE A 10 -10.14 19.65 -11.02
C ILE A 10 -11.01 19.46 -9.79
N LEU A 11 -10.97 18.26 -9.23
CA LEU A 11 -11.68 17.89 -8.00
C LEU A 11 -10.63 17.59 -6.93
N GLU A 12 -10.64 18.34 -5.84
CA GLU A 12 -9.72 18.17 -4.70
C GLU A 12 -10.45 17.47 -3.55
N GLY A 13 -9.88 16.38 -3.04
CA GLY A 13 -10.45 15.62 -1.93
C GLY A 13 -10.02 14.15 -1.90
N ASP A 14 -10.62 13.37 -0.99
CA ASP A 14 -10.44 11.92 -0.97
C ASP A 14 -11.02 11.30 -2.24
N VAL A 15 -10.19 10.55 -2.98
CA VAL A 15 -10.55 10.02 -4.29
C VAL A 15 -11.76 9.09 -4.22
N ILE A 16 -11.93 8.32 -3.14
CA ILE A 16 -13.05 7.39 -3.00
C ILE A 16 -14.36 8.15 -2.83
N ASP A 17 -14.35 9.24 -2.07
CA ASP A 17 -15.53 10.06 -1.86
C ASP A 17 -15.91 10.85 -3.13
N LEU A 18 -14.93 11.41 -3.84
CA LEU A 18 -15.18 12.12 -5.10
C LEU A 18 -15.71 11.20 -6.19
N LEU A 19 -15.12 10.01 -6.37
CA LEU A 19 -15.55 9.06 -7.39
C LEU A 19 -17.00 8.58 -7.20
N ARG A 20 -17.51 8.51 -5.95
CA ARG A 20 -18.92 8.18 -5.67
C ARG A 20 -19.90 9.24 -6.18
N GLY A 21 -19.45 10.48 -6.36
CA GLY A 21 -20.26 11.57 -6.90
C GLY A 21 -20.27 11.65 -8.43
N LEU A 22 -19.42 10.89 -9.13
CA LEU A 22 -19.37 10.90 -10.58
C LEU A 22 -20.45 9.99 -11.20
N PRO A 23 -20.99 10.34 -12.37
CA PRO A 23 -21.88 9.45 -13.11
C PRO A 23 -21.17 8.14 -13.47
N GLY A 24 -21.90 7.02 -13.39
CA GLY A 24 -21.42 5.73 -13.90
C GLY A 24 -21.09 5.80 -15.40
N ASP A 25 -20.17 4.94 -15.85
CA ASP A 25 -19.77 4.80 -17.26
C ASP A 25 -19.30 6.10 -17.96
N SER A 26 -18.83 7.09 -17.18
CA SER A 26 -18.38 8.39 -17.71
C SER A 26 -16.87 8.50 -17.98
N ILE A 27 -16.08 7.52 -17.53
CA ILE A 27 -14.61 7.55 -17.60
C ILE A 27 -14.09 6.50 -18.59
N HIS A 28 -13.35 6.96 -19.60
CA HIS A 28 -12.77 6.09 -20.64
C HIS A 28 -11.38 5.56 -20.30
N CYS A 29 -10.60 6.32 -19.53
CA CYS A 29 -9.21 6.00 -19.21
C CYS A 29 -8.88 6.50 -17.81
N VAL A 30 -8.15 5.69 -17.05
CA VAL A 30 -7.63 6.05 -15.73
C VAL A 30 -6.12 6.02 -15.80
N VAL A 31 -5.50 7.16 -15.52
CA VAL A 31 -4.04 7.29 -15.37
C VAL A 31 -3.76 7.68 -13.93
N THR A 32 -2.99 6.85 -13.23
CA THR A 32 -2.62 7.10 -11.84
C THR A 32 -1.18 6.69 -11.62
N SER A 33 -0.49 7.43 -10.75
CA SER A 33 0.81 7.05 -10.18
C SER A 33 0.58 6.64 -8.72
N PRO A 34 -0.06 5.49 -8.47
CA PRO A 34 -0.37 5.09 -7.12
C PRO A 34 0.95 4.91 -6.39
N PRO A 35 1.00 5.22 -5.09
CA PRO A 35 2.27 5.22 -4.41
C PRO A 35 2.81 3.79 -4.20
N TYR A 36 4.12 3.68 -4.00
CA TYR A 36 4.78 2.40 -3.83
C TYR A 36 4.65 1.87 -2.40
N TRP A 37 4.12 0.65 -2.29
CA TRP A 37 3.78 0.02 -1.00
C TRP A 37 4.96 -0.07 -0.03
N GLY A 38 4.80 0.52 1.16
CA GLY A 38 5.72 0.35 2.29
C GLY A 38 7.16 0.87 2.05
N LEU A 39 7.35 1.77 1.08
CA LEU A 39 8.65 2.37 0.79
C LEU A 39 8.83 3.78 1.35
N ARG A 40 7.74 4.50 1.65
CA ARG A 40 7.78 5.90 2.07
C ARG A 40 6.78 6.17 3.20
N ASP A 41 7.16 7.09 4.07
CA ASP A 41 6.28 7.73 5.05
C ASP A 41 6.24 9.22 4.70
N TYR A 42 5.04 9.72 4.42
CA TYR A 42 4.80 11.12 4.06
C TYR A 42 4.32 11.95 5.27
N GLY A 43 4.32 11.38 6.48
CA GLY A 43 3.85 12.05 7.69
C GLY A 43 2.33 12.29 7.72
N LEU A 44 1.57 11.58 6.87
CA LEU A 44 0.12 11.68 6.80
C LEU A 44 -0.57 10.69 7.76
N ARG A 45 -1.89 10.82 7.94
CA ARG A 45 -2.64 9.80 8.70
C ARG A 45 -2.64 8.48 7.90
N PRO A 46 -2.31 7.34 8.51
CA PRO A 46 -2.32 6.07 7.80
C PRO A 46 -3.76 5.68 7.42
N VAL A 47 -3.90 5.12 6.23
CA VAL A 47 -5.18 4.69 5.65
C VAL A 47 -5.24 3.17 5.67
N ARG A 48 -6.45 2.61 5.83
CA ARG A 48 -6.68 1.18 5.71
C ARG A 48 -6.81 0.77 4.26
N TRP A 49 -5.95 -0.14 3.82
CA TRP A 49 -5.95 -0.75 2.52
C TRP A 49 -6.35 -2.22 2.63
N GLY A 50 -7.39 -2.63 1.88
CA GLY A 50 -7.88 -4.01 1.87
C GLY A 50 -8.42 -4.50 3.21
N GLY A 51 -8.33 -5.82 3.42
CA GLY A 51 -8.87 -6.50 4.61
C GLY A 51 -10.38 -6.76 4.55
N LYS A 52 -10.90 -7.42 5.58
CA LYS A 52 -12.33 -7.75 5.69
C LYS A 52 -13.10 -6.58 6.29
N ALA A 53 -14.20 -6.18 5.66
CA ALA A 53 -15.00 -5.01 6.07
C ALA A 53 -15.48 -5.07 7.53
N ARG A 54 -15.81 -6.25 8.04
CA ARG A 54 -16.28 -6.48 9.42
C ARG A 54 -15.20 -7.07 10.33
N CYS A 55 -13.93 -6.78 10.07
CA CYS A 55 -12.85 -7.20 10.97
C CYS A 55 -12.68 -6.18 12.10
N GLU A 56 -12.68 -6.67 13.34
CA GLU A 56 -12.09 -5.92 14.44
C GLU A 56 -10.58 -6.05 14.32
N HIS A 57 -9.94 -5.02 13.78
CA HIS A 57 -8.54 -5.10 13.37
C HIS A 57 -7.57 -5.11 14.56
N ASP A 58 -6.58 -6.00 14.49
CA ASP A 58 -5.44 -6.08 15.39
C ASP A 58 -4.16 -5.84 14.55
N TRP A 59 -3.51 -4.69 14.76
CA TRP A 59 -2.44 -4.16 13.90
C TRP A 59 -1.06 -4.49 14.45
N GLU A 60 -0.18 -5.05 13.62
CA GLU A 60 1.24 -5.25 13.93
C GLU A 60 2.14 -4.60 12.89
N PRO A 61 3.35 -4.13 13.23
CA PRO A 61 4.28 -3.56 12.26
C PRO A 61 4.52 -4.49 11.07
N THR A 62 4.48 -3.94 9.86
CA THR A 62 4.67 -4.73 8.63
C THR A 62 6.10 -5.25 8.57
N ARG A 63 6.26 -6.58 8.57
CA ARG A 63 7.56 -7.22 8.34
C ARG A 63 7.75 -7.41 6.83
N PRO A 64 8.97 -7.22 6.30
CA PRO A 64 9.22 -7.48 4.89
C PRO A 64 9.01 -8.98 4.64
N PRO A 65 8.50 -9.37 3.46
CA PRO A 65 8.53 -10.77 3.08
C PRO A 65 9.98 -11.26 3.19
N ARG A 66 10.21 -12.31 3.99
CA ARG A 66 11.50 -13.01 3.94
C ARG A 66 11.67 -13.44 2.49
N HIS A 67 12.76 -13.02 1.85
CA HIS A 67 13.10 -13.54 0.53
C HIS A 67 12.92 -15.04 0.58
N ARG A 68 12.08 -15.59 -0.31
CA ARG A 68 11.75 -17.00 -0.39
C ARG A 68 13.08 -17.75 -0.38
N GLU A 69 13.40 -18.45 0.72
CA GLU A 69 14.55 -19.33 0.77
C GLU A 69 14.41 -20.25 -0.44
N ALA A 70 15.41 -20.20 -1.33
CA ALA A 70 15.49 -21.16 -2.41
C ALA A 70 15.57 -22.55 -1.74
N GLN A 71 14.48 -23.30 -1.79
CA GLN A 71 14.43 -24.69 -1.33
C GLN A 71 15.39 -25.48 -2.22
N GLY A 72 16.65 -25.65 -1.79
CA GLY A 72 17.63 -26.39 -2.58
C GLY A 72 19.11 -26.12 -2.32
N ALA A 73 19.54 -25.91 -1.07
CA ALA A 73 20.96 -25.95 -0.73
C ALA A 73 21.21 -26.96 0.40
N ILE A 74 21.58 -28.18 0.03
CA ILE A 74 22.22 -29.12 0.94
C ILE A 74 23.67 -28.65 1.16
N GLY A 75 23.90 -27.93 2.25
CA GLY A 75 25.22 -27.48 2.65
C GLY A 75 25.18 -26.83 4.02
N GLU A 76 25.90 -27.41 4.99
CA GLU A 76 26.04 -26.86 6.33
C GLU A 76 26.73 -25.49 6.25
N ALA A 77 25.95 -24.42 6.45
CA ALA A 77 26.46 -23.09 6.66
C ALA A 77 25.84 -22.51 7.94
N SER A 78 26.43 -22.92 9.06
CA SER A 78 26.30 -22.25 10.36
C SER A 78 26.92 -20.85 10.25
N ARG A 79 26.15 -19.86 9.80
CA ARG A 79 26.42 -18.45 10.08
C ARG A 79 25.09 -17.78 10.35
N GLY A 80 24.80 -17.60 11.64
CA GLY A 80 23.65 -16.85 12.11
C GLY A 80 23.55 -15.56 11.32
N SER A 81 22.42 -15.39 10.63
CA SER A 81 22.08 -14.12 10.02
C SER A 81 22.13 -13.11 11.16
N ALA A 82 23.10 -12.20 11.13
CA ALA A 82 23.09 -11.07 12.04
C ALA A 82 21.68 -10.48 11.95
N ALA A 83 20.99 -10.42 13.08
CA ALA A 83 19.73 -9.71 13.17
C ALA A 83 20.06 -8.27 12.81
N VAL A 84 19.92 -7.94 11.53
CA VAL A 84 19.87 -6.55 11.11
C VAL A 84 18.62 -6.01 11.76
N ASP A 85 18.79 -5.10 12.70
CA ASP A 85 17.69 -4.38 13.33
C ASP A 85 16.92 -3.69 12.22
N TYR A 86 15.83 -4.33 11.83
CA TYR A 86 15.01 -3.87 10.72
C TYR A 86 14.17 -2.73 11.24
N ASP A 87 14.50 -1.52 10.79
CA ASP A 87 13.67 -0.37 11.05
C ASP A 87 12.36 -0.49 10.24
N ALA A 88 11.33 -0.98 10.93
CA ALA A 88 9.97 -1.05 10.43
C ALA A 88 9.24 0.31 10.55
N SER A 89 9.87 1.32 11.15
CA SER A 89 9.28 2.65 11.24
C SER A 89 9.06 3.20 9.83
N GLY A 90 7.84 3.64 9.54
CA GLY A 90 7.45 4.19 8.25
C GLY A 90 6.88 3.20 7.21
N ARG A 91 6.77 1.89 7.49
CA ARG A 91 6.23 0.90 6.52
C ARG A 91 4.78 0.48 6.75
N GLY A 92 4.10 1.16 7.67
CA GLY A 92 2.74 0.83 8.09
C GLY A 92 2.64 -0.48 8.88
N SER A 93 1.42 -0.85 9.24
CA SER A 93 1.09 -2.05 10.03
C SER A 93 0.16 -2.97 9.26
N THR A 94 0.28 -4.28 9.43
CA THR A 94 -0.61 -5.28 8.83
C THR A 94 -1.53 -5.86 9.90
N CYS A 95 -2.78 -6.13 9.55
CA CYS A 95 -3.75 -6.72 10.47
C CYS A 95 -3.52 -8.23 10.56
N ARG A 96 -3.25 -8.74 11.77
CA ARG A 96 -3.01 -10.17 12.04
C ARG A 96 -4.20 -11.07 11.70
N ARG A 97 -5.41 -10.50 11.76
CA ARG A 97 -6.68 -11.23 11.62
C ARG A 97 -7.19 -11.31 10.19
N CYS A 98 -6.95 -10.27 9.37
CA CYS A 98 -7.52 -10.20 8.03
C CYS A 98 -6.53 -9.85 6.92
N GLY A 99 -5.26 -9.58 7.24
CA GLY A 99 -4.24 -9.19 6.26
C GLY A 99 -4.48 -7.82 5.62
N GLY A 100 -5.40 -7.01 6.16
CA GLY A 100 -5.52 -5.60 5.76
C GLY A 100 -4.26 -4.86 6.16
N TRP A 101 -3.95 -3.76 5.48
CA TRP A 101 -2.77 -2.94 5.78
C TRP A 101 -3.18 -1.54 6.21
N LEU A 102 -2.50 -0.99 7.21
CA LEU A 102 -2.70 0.35 7.75
C LEU A 102 -1.41 1.13 7.51
N GLY A 103 -1.42 2.03 6.55
CA GLY A 103 -0.22 2.74 6.15
C GLY A 103 -0.52 3.86 5.18
N GLN A 104 0.53 4.56 4.78
CA GLN A 104 0.47 5.57 3.75
C GLN A 104 1.04 4.94 2.49
N LEU A 105 0.28 5.02 1.41
CA LEU A 105 0.86 4.90 0.10
C LEU A 105 1.54 6.24 -0.17
#